data_AF-A0A1C3NRY1-F1
#
_entry.id   AF-A0A1C3NRY1-F1
#
_cell.length_a   1.000
_cell.length_b   1.000
_cell.length_c   1.000
_cell.angle_alpha   90.00
_cell.angle_beta   90.00
_cell.angle_gamma   90.00
#
_symmetry.space_group_name_H-M   'P 1'
#
loop_
_entity.id
_entity.type
_entity.pdbx_description
1 polymer ?
#
loop_
_entity_poly.entity_id
_entity_poly.type
_entity_poly.pdbx_seq_one_letter_code
_entity_poly.pdbx_strand_id
1 'polypeptide(L)'
;MQNLSIRYSERLVEARIEPSVGSVGDSYDNALAETINGLYEAEVIHRRSWRHREQVELATLDWVHWYNHKRLLGPIGYIPPAEAEATYDRQQTRQAEAA
;
A
#
# COMPACT_ATOMS: atom_id res chain seq x y z
N MET A 1 8.47 11.87 11.29
CA MET A 1 7.60 13.08 11.22
C MET A 1 7.81 13.76 9.87
N GLN A 2 6.89 13.54 8.92
CA GLN A 2 6.35 14.54 7.97
C GLN A 2 5.48 13.81 6.92
N ASN A 3 4.26 13.44 7.30
CA ASN A 3 3.18 13.13 6.35
C ASN A 3 2.13 14.25 6.48
N LEU A 4 2.43 15.43 5.94
CA LEU A 4 1.50 16.55 5.87
C LEU A 4 1.65 17.28 4.54
N SER A 5 1.32 16.57 3.44
CA SER A 5 0.84 17.27 2.25
C SER A 5 -0.66 17.46 2.44
N ILE A 6 -1.12 18.71 2.59
CA ILE A 6 -2.52 19.13 2.71
C ILE A 6 -3.42 18.47 1.64
N ARG A 7 -2.85 18.19 0.45
CA ARG A 7 -3.55 17.54 -0.67
C ARG A 7 -3.91 16.07 -0.44
N TYR A 8 -3.25 15.38 0.51
CA TYR A 8 -3.57 14.00 0.86
C TYR A 8 -4.87 13.92 1.66
N SER A 9 -5.04 14.82 2.64
CA SER A 9 -6.26 14.91 3.45
C SER A 9 -7.47 15.36 2.63
N GLU A 10 -7.30 16.27 1.66
CA GLU A 10 -8.38 16.74 0.79
C GLU A 10 -8.96 15.62 -0.10
N ARG A 11 -8.11 14.71 -0.58
CA ARG A 11 -8.55 13.57 -1.43
C ARG A 11 -9.25 12.46 -0.65
N LEU A 12 -8.88 12.25 0.62
CA LEU A 12 -9.57 11.29 1.49
C LEU A 12 -10.99 11.75 1.83
N VAL A 13 -11.17 13.06 2.05
CA VAL A 13 -12.50 13.67 2.29
C VAL A 13 -13.38 13.58 1.04
N GLU A 14 -12.83 13.76 -0.16
CA GLU A 14 -13.58 13.64 -1.41
C GLU A 14 -14.02 12.19 -1.70
N ALA A 15 -13.21 11.20 -1.29
CA ALA A 15 -13.49 9.78 -1.50
C ALA A 15 -14.43 9.14 -0.46
N ARG A 16 -14.92 9.88 0.55
CA ARG A 16 -15.67 9.35 1.71
C ARG A 16 -14.98 8.16 2.39
N ILE A 17 -13.66 8.10 2.31
CA ILE A 17 -12.86 7.16 3.07
C ILE A 17 -12.71 7.81 4.44
N GLU A 18 -13.28 7.21 5.48
CA GLU A 18 -13.08 7.66 6.85
C GLU A 18 -11.57 7.54 7.15
N PRO A 19 -10.84 8.65 7.27
CA PRO A 19 -9.43 8.57 7.54
C PRO A 19 -9.31 8.10 8.99
N SER A 20 -9.00 6.82 9.19
CA SER A 20 -8.37 6.35 10.41
C SER A 20 -6.98 6.97 10.45
N VAL A 21 -6.92 8.28 10.71
CA VAL A 21 -5.73 8.89 11.27
C VAL A 21 -5.69 8.34 12.68
N GLY A 22 -5.10 7.15 12.81
CA GLY A 22 -4.80 6.56 14.11
C GLY A 22 -4.27 7.66 15.02
N SER A 23 -4.72 7.66 16.27
CA SER A 23 -4.31 8.65 17.27
C SER A 23 -2.79 8.85 17.21
N VAL A 24 -2.31 10.08 17.45
CA VAL A 24 -0.87 10.43 17.44
C VAL A 24 -0.05 9.31 18.09
N GLY A 25 0.63 8.48 17.28
CA GLY A 25 1.37 7.33 17.77
C GLY A 25 1.07 5.95 17.16
N ASP A 26 0.16 5.82 16.18
CA ASP A 26 0.06 4.58 15.35
C ASP A 26 1.26 4.48 14.40
N SER A 27 2.41 4.20 15.00
CA SER A 27 3.69 3.98 14.32
C SER A 27 3.65 2.75 13.40
N TYR A 28 2.68 1.85 13.58
CA TYR A 28 2.62 0.59 12.82
C TYR A 28 2.16 0.81 11.38
N ASP A 29 1.07 1.54 11.16
CA ASP A 29 0.59 1.88 9.82
C ASP A 29 1.60 2.75 9.07
N ASN A 30 2.19 3.73 9.77
CA ASN A 30 3.24 4.56 9.19
C ASN A 30 4.50 3.75 8.88
N ALA A 31 4.93 2.82 9.74
CA ALA A 31 6.11 1.98 9.51
C ALA A 31 5.90 1.00 8.34
N LEU A 32 4.70 0.45 8.19
CA LEU A 32 4.38 -0.40 7.04
C LEU A 32 4.41 0.40 5.74
N ALA A 33 3.78 1.58 5.72
CA ALA A 33 3.83 2.48 4.57
C ALA A 33 5.25 2.94 4.24
N GLU A 34 6.05 3.29 5.25
CA GLU A 34 7.46 3.66 5.09
C GLU A 34 8.29 2.50 4.53
N THR A 35 8.04 1.27 4.98
CA THR A 35 8.73 0.07 4.46
C THR A 35 8.42 -0.15 2.99
N ILE A 36 7.14 -0.03 2.60
CA ILE A 36 6.72 -0.20 1.20
C ILE A 36 7.30 0.91 0.31
N ASN A 37 7.29 2.16 0.79
CA ASN A 37 7.87 3.29 0.06
C ASN A 37 9.38 3.12 -0.13
N GLY A 38 10.12 2.77 0.92
CA GLY A 38 11.57 2.54 0.83
C GLY A 38 11.92 1.39 -0.14
N LEU A 39 11.09 0.35 -0.18
CA LEU A 39 11.24 -0.77 -1.10
C LEU A 39 10.98 -0.35 -2.55
N TYR A 40 9.92 0.43 -2.80
CA TYR A 40 9.63 1.00 -4.11
C TYR A 40 10.77 1.91 -4.59
N GLU A 41 11.29 2.79 -3.73
CA GLU A 41 12.40 3.67 -4.07
C GLU A 41 13.66 2.86 -4.43
N ALA A 42 13.98 1.83 -3.64
CA ALA A 42 15.13 0.96 -3.89
C ALA A 42 14.99 0.08 -5.14
N GLU A 43 13.80 -0.42 -5.45
CA GLU A 43 13.57 -1.36 -6.55
C GLU A 43 13.28 -0.65 -7.89
N VAL A 44 12.71 0.56 -7.86
CA VAL A 44 12.26 1.27 -9.06
C VAL A 44 13.06 2.55 -9.28
N ILE A 45 13.07 3.45 -8.29
CA ILE A 45 13.60 4.81 -8.47
C ILE A 45 15.13 4.81 -8.58
N HIS A 46 15.82 4.10 -7.68
CA HIS A 46 17.28 4.13 -7.60
C HIS A 46 17.99 3.20 -8.61
N ARG A 47 17.27 2.30 -9.28
CA ARG A 47 17.88 1.32 -10.20
C ARG A 47 18.23 1.86 -11.58
N ARG A 48 17.65 2.99 -11.98
CA ARG A 48 17.87 3.59 -13.31
C ARG A 48 17.57 5.07 -13.30
N SER A 49 18.19 5.80 -14.22
CA SER A 49 17.83 7.19 -14.50
C SER A 49 16.60 7.26 -15.40
N TRP A 50 15.69 8.15 -15.06
CA TRP A 50 14.44 8.39 -15.78
C TRP A 50 14.55 9.64 -16.62
N ARG A 51 14.11 9.59 -17.88
CA ARG A 51 14.14 10.77 -18.77
C ARG A 51 12.88 11.61 -18.66
N HIS A 52 11.74 10.95 -18.45
CA HIS A 52 10.43 11.57 -18.43
C HIS A 52 9.59 11.01 -17.28
N ARG A 53 8.67 11.83 -16.78
CA ARG A 53 7.79 11.46 -15.67
C ARG A 53 6.89 10.28 -16.02
N GLU A 54 6.41 10.22 -17.25
CA GLU A 54 5.53 9.17 -17.77
C GLU A 54 6.19 7.79 -17.70
N GLN A 55 7.52 7.72 -17.83
CA GLN A 55 8.27 6.47 -17.69
C GLN A 55 8.26 5.97 -16.24
N VAL A 56 8.36 6.89 -15.28
CA VAL A 56 8.24 6.57 -13.86
C VAL A 56 6.83 6.09 -13.57
N GLU A 57 5.80 6.80 -14.05
CA GLU A 57 4.40 6.43 -13.83
C GLU A 57 4.08 5.03 -14.35
N LEU A 58 4.51 4.68 -15.56
CA LEU A 58 4.33 3.33 -16.11
C LEU A 58 5.04 2.27 -15.26
N ALA A 59 6.28 2.54 -14.85
CA ALA A 59 7.02 1.61 -14.01
C ALA A 59 6.44 1.48 -12.59
N THR A 60 5.84 2.54 -12.05
CA THR A 60 5.09 2.48 -10.80
C THR A 60 3.89 1.56 -10.96
N LEU A 61 3.12 1.70 -12.04
CA LEU A 61 1.97 0.82 -12.32
C LEU A 61 2.40 -0.65 -12.42
N ASP A 62 3.46 -0.94 -13.17
CA ASP A 62 4.00 -2.29 -13.30
C ASP A 62 4.46 -2.85 -11.95
N TRP A 63 5.17 -2.03 -11.15
CA TRP A 63 5.68 -2.44 -9.84
C TRP A 63 4.54 -2.70 -8.85
N VAL A 64 3.53 -1.83 -8.80
CA VAL A 64 2.34 -2.01 -7.94
C VAL A 64 1.58 -3.28 -8.32
N HIS A 65 1.36 -3.50 -9.63
CA HIS A 65 0.72 -4.73 -10.10
C HIS A 65 1.51 -5.96 -9.69
N TRP A 66 2.82 -5.98 -9.94
CA TRP A 66 3.68 -7.10 -9.56
C TRP A 66 3.70 -7.31 -8.05
N TYR A 67 3.83 -6.25 -7.26
CA TYR A 67 3.85 -6.33 -5.80
C TYR A 67 2.57 -6.99 -5.27
N ASN A 68 1.41 -6.55 -5.73
CA ASN A 68 0.13 -7.03 -5.20
C ASN A 68 -0.28 -8.41 -5.73
N HIS A 69 0.03 -8.71 -7.00
CA HIS A 69 -0.51 -9.91 -7.67
C HIS A 69 0.51 -11.00 -7.94
N LYS A 70 1.81 -10.76 -7.73
CA LYS A 70 2.89 -11.70 -8.10
C LYS A 70 3.94 -11.88 -7.02
N ARG A 71 4.25 -10.85 -6.22
CA ARG A 71 5.28 -10.92 -5.17
C ARG A 71 4.82 -11.84 -4.05
N LEU A 72 5.64 -12.86 -3.74
CA LEU A 72 5.38 -13.74 -2.60
C LEU A 72 6.01 -13.13 -1.34
N LEU A 73 5.23 -13.02 -0.28
CA LEU A 73 5.69 -12.48 1.00
C LEU A 73 5.67 -13.56 2.07
N GLY A 74 6.85 -13.88 2.62
CA GLY A 74 7.00 -14.87 3.69
C GLY A 74 6.10 -14.62 4.91
N PRO A 75 5.97 -13.38 5.43
CA PRO A 75 5.13 -13.10 6.60
C PRO A 75 3.65 -13.45 6.45
N ILE A 76 3.12 -13.47 5.23
CA ILE A 76 1.71 -13.83 4.94
C ILE A 76 1.57 -15.24 4.37
N GLY A 77 2.60 -16.08 4.50
CA GLY A 77 2.56 -17.49 4.07
C GLY A 77 2.98 -17.73 2.62
N TYR A 78 3.84 -16.87 2.06
CA TYR A 78 4.34 -16.99 0.69
C TYR A 78 3.26 -16.97 -0.38
N ILE A 79 2.24 -16.14 -0.18
CA ILE A 79 1.21 -15.84 -1.18
C ILE A 79 1.28 -14.37 -1.60
N PRO A 80 0.69 -13.98 -2.76
CA PRO A 80 0.54 -12.59 -3.13
C PRO A 80 -0.32 -11.80 -2.14
N PRO A 81 -0.01 -10.51 -1.89
CA PRO A 81 -0.81 -9.65 -1.02
C PRO A 81 -2.31 -9.65 -1.37
N ALA A 82 -2.67 -9.56 -2.65
CA ALA A 82 -4.06 -9.57 -3.08
C ALA A 82 -4.79 -10.88 -2.72
N GLU A 83 -4.08 -12.01 -2.68
CA GLU A 83 -4.68 -13.29 -2.26
C GLU A 83 -4.86 -13.36 -0.75
N ALA A 84 -3.92 -12.80 0.02
CA ALA A 84 -4.04 -12.70 1.46
C ALA A 84 -5.22 -11.79 1.86
N GLU A 85 -5.34 -10.61 1.24
CA GLU A 85 -6.46 -9.68 1.44
C GLU A 85 -7.80 -10.34 1.10
N ALA A 86 -7.93 -10.95 -0.08
CA ALA A 86 -9.15 -11.64 -0.47
C ALA A 86 -9.50 -12.80 0.49
N THR A 87 -8.51 -13.45 1.10
CA THR A 87 -8.73 -14.49 2.10
C THR A 87 -9.21 -13.92 3.43
N TYR A 88 -8.61 -12.82 3.86
CA TYR A 88 -9.01 -12.07 5.06
C TYR A 88 -10.46 -11.57 4.95
N ASP A 89 -10.81 -10.94 3.83
CA ASP A 89 -12.16 -10.42 3.59
C ASP A 89 -13.21 -11.52 3.66
N ARG A 90 -12.96 -12.67 2.99
CA ARG A 90 -13.85 -13.83 3.07
C ARG A 90 -14.04 -14.34 4.50
N GLN A 91 -13.01 -14.30 5.33
CA GLN A 91 -13.12 -14.71 6.73
C GLN A 91 -13.94 -13.71 7.54
N GLN A 92 -13.71 -12.41 7.35
CA GLN A 92 -14.47 -11.35 8.01
C GLN A 92 -15.96 -11.40 7.65
N THR A 93 -16.30 -11.57 6.36
CA THR A 93 -17.71 -11.72 5.93
C THR A 93 -18.37 -12.92 6.61
N ARG A 94 -17.70 -14.08 6.66
CA ARG A 94 -18.23 -15.28 7.31
C ARG A 94 -18.44 -15.09 8.81
N GLN A 95 -17.57 -14.34 9.48
CA GLN A 95 -17.72 -14.04 10.90
C GLN A 95 -18.90 -13.09 11.16
N ALA A 96 -19.09 -12.08 10.29
CA ALA A 96 -20.23 -11.18 10.36
C ALA A 96 -21.57 -11.87 10.08
N GLU A 97 -21.60 -12.85 9.17
CA GLU A 97 -22.81 -13.65 8.87
C GLU A 97 -23.17 -14.64 10.00
N ALA A 98 -22.21 -15.01 10.84
CA ALA A 98 -22.39 -15.95 11.95
C ALA A 98 -22.69 -15.28 13.30
N ALA A 99 -22.67 -13.94 13.37
CA ALA A 99 -22.96 -13.13 14.56
C ALA A 99 -24.40 -12.62 14.57
#